data_AF-A0A3B3STC0-F1
#
_entry.id   AF-A0A3B3STC0-F1
#
_cell.length_a   1.000
_cell.length_b   1.000
_cell.length_c   1.000
_cell.angle_alpha   90.00
_cell.angle_beta   90.00
_cell.angle_gamma   90.00
#
_symmetry.space_group_name_H-M   'P 1'
#
loop_
_entity.id
_entity.type
_entity.pdbx_description
1 polymer ?
#
loop_
_entity_poly.entity_id
_entity_poly.type
_entity_poly.pdbx_seq_one_letter_code
_entity_poly.pdbx_strand_id
1 'polypeptide(L)'
;MLLRIILSEDDIRKVTIDNLPETVENFHILLKTKLGLEGDLVVQYQDPEFDNELCNLSSISELPKEKATLKVYTKTFTTYNTDSTLDTASLSSTLEEGSSGGQTRQLPQPFVIPAFSFDVELKLKQGNEAYHKDGSLLDISKDMKSDILEKLAEAMYVHNPYPTRDEYDCVAQALINKHPCLKEPGSVNGWYCWKFSLKFKMGNFRQRLRVAGCPELKVNTRTSSQTGSKKLKRAKKSEVNFLPGFPEGKTQHDLDIERSVLVSEMKKRKVDWRQIDEMMFNTFSLRRKEIVEDEPLVAQVKERWPALFSERQVEAEFARLTSVDLKGSLFAGLDQYLERFLELYKTKSGIAGLTRLIKCLDDDSSTQRKRTVLLLGLPHFLKEDPSHIFKTVEVSIVSY
;
A
#
# COMPACT_ATOMS: atom_id res chain seq x y z
N MET A 1 -21.48 -19.29 20.65
CA MET A 1 -20.75 -19.15 19.37
C MET A 1 -19.27 -19.46 19.57
N LEU A 2 -18.64 -20.16 18.60
CA LEU A 2 -17.23 -20.52 18.64
C LEU A 2 -16.39 -19.61 17.73
N LEU A 3 -15.40 -18.92 18.29
CA LEU A 3 -14.54 -17.99 17.56
C LEU A 3 -13.12 -18.52 17.43
N ARG A 4 -12.59 -18.45 16.21
CA ARG A 4 -11.16 -18.60 15.92
C ARG A 4 -10.55 -17.23 15.72
N ILE A 5 -9.76 -16.75 16.67
CA ILE A 5 -9.21 -15.39 16.69
C ILE A 5 -7.74 -15.41 16.28
N ILE A 6 -7.40 -14.65 15.24
CA ILE A 6 -6.05 -14.49 14.70
C ILE A 6 -5.53 -13.12 15.15
N LEU A 7 -4.52 -13.10 16.02
CA LEU A 7 -3.84 -11.86 16.44
C LEU A 7 -2.60 -11.59 15.58
N SER A 8 -1.87 -12.65 15.24
CA SER A 8 -0.75 -12.66 14.31
C SER A 8 -0.69 -14.01 13.57
N GLU A 9 0.25 -14.20 12.65
CA GLU A 9 0.41 -15.49 11.96
C GLU A 9 0.77 -16.63 12.93
N ASP A 10 1.41 -16.31 14.07
CA ASP A 10 1.86 -17.27 15.09
C ASP A 10 0.95 -17.33 16.33
N ASP A 11 0.03 -16.39 16.53
CA ASP A 11 -0.89 -16.35 17.68
C ASP A 11 -2.36 -16.45 17.24
N ILE A 12 -2.88 -17.68 17.29
CA ILE A 12 -4.25 -18.03 16.92
C ILE A 12 -4.94 -18.72 18.09
N ARG A 13 -6.01 -18.11 18.59
CA ARG A 13 -6.71 -18.55 19.81
C ARG A 13 -8.14 -18.98 19.51
N LYS A 14 -8.63 -19.95 20.29
CA LYS A 14 -10.02 -20.39 20.25
C LYS A 14 -10.77 -19.81 21.45
N VAL A 15 -11.85 -19.07 21.19
CA VAL A 15 -12.67 -18.42 22.22
C VAL A 15 -14.11 -18.85 22.07
N THR A 16 -14.75 -19.23 23.17
CA THR A 16 -16.19 -19.51 23.21
C THR A 16 -16.91 -18.34 23.86
N ILE A 17 -17.97 -17.87 23.20
CA ILE A 17 -18.85 -16.81 23.71
C ILE A 17 -20.26 -17.38 23.85
N ASP A 18 -20.81 -17.30 25.05
CA ASP A 18 -22.14 -17.85 25.37
C ASP A 18 -23.26 -16.94 24.87
N ASN A 19 -23.12 -15.62 25.09
CA ASN A 19 -24.07 -14.59 24.63
C ASN A 19 -23.36 -13.59 23.72
N LEU A 20 -23.84 -13.47 22.48
CA LEU A 20 -23.32 -12.48 21.53
C LEU A 20 -23.92 -11.11 21.89
N PRO A 21 -23.11 -10.07 22.14
CA PRO A 21 -23.63 -8.74 22.43
C PRO A 21 -24.38 -8.15 21.23
N GLU A 22 -25.23 -7.14 21.44
CA GLU A 22 -26.02 -6.52 20.36
C GLU A 22 -25.25 -5.44 19.60
N THR A 23 -24.24 -4.83 20.22
CA THR A 23 -23.46 -3.72 19.64
C THR A 23 -21.99 -4.07 19.46
N VAL A 24 -21.39 -3.66 18.34
CA VAL A 24 -19.98 -3.90 18.01
C VAL A 24 -19.04 -3.35 19.08
N GLU A 25 -19.39 -2.25 19.72
CA GLU A 25 -18.64 -1.66 20.84
C GLU A 25 -18.57 -2.60 22.05
N ASN A 26 -19.70 -3.21 22.44
CA ASN A 26 -19.73 -4.19 23.52
C ASN A 26 -18.96 -5.47 23.14
N PHE A 27 -18.96 -5.83 21.87
CA PHE A 27 -18.13 -6.93 21.36
C PHE A 27 -16.63 -6.63 21.43
N HIS A 28 -16.22 -5.40 21.11
CA HIS A 28 -14.83 -4.97 21.26
C HIS A 28 -14.38 -5.03 22.73
N ILE A 29 -15.21 -4.59 23.67
CA ILE A 29 -14.91 -4.66 25.11
C ILE A 29 -14.75 -6.13 25.54
N LEU A 30 -15.67 -7.00 25.15
CA LEU A 30 -15.62 -8.42 25.47
C LEU A 30 -14.34 -9.08 24.95
N LEU A 31 -13.93 -8.77 23.72
CA LEU A 31 -12.69 -9.26 23.13
C LEU A 31 -11.44 -8.75 23.86
N LYS A 32 -11.41 -7.46 24.25
CA LYS A 32 -10.32 -6.90 25.06
C LYS A 32 -10.16 -7.66 26.39
N THR A 33 -11.26 -7.89 27.10
CA THR A 33 -11.24 -8.59 28.39
C THR A 33 -10.83 -10.05 28.25
N LYS A 34 -11.32 -10.77 27.24
CA LYS A 34 -11.01 -12.19 27.03
C LYS A 34 -9.59 -12.43 26.48
N LEU A 35 -9.04 -11.49 25.72
CA LEU A 35 -7.75 -11.63 25.05
C LEU A 35 -6.61 -10.91 25.76
N GLY A 36 -6.91 -10.04 26.74
CA GLY A 36 -5.92 -9.22 27.44
C GLY A 36 -5.30 -8.15 26.55
N LEU A 37 -6.08 -7.56 25.65
CA LEU A 37 -5.62 -6.55 24.69
C LEU A 37 -5.98 -5.14 25.14
N GLU A 38 -5.05 -4.21 24.99
CA GLU A 38 -5.24 -2.77 25.29
C GLU A 38 -5.24 -1.94 23.99
N GLY A 39 -5.96 -0.80 24.00
CA GLY A 39 -6.05 0.13 22.86
C GLY A 39 -7.27 -0.07 21.94
N ASP A 40 -7.37 0.70 20.86
CA ASP A 40 -8.48 0.60 19.90
C ASP A 40 -8.33 -0.62 19.01
N LEU A 41 -9.33 -1.51 19.01
CA LEU A 41 -9.30 -2.74 18.22
C LEU A 41 -9.94 -2.53 16.86
N VAL A 42 -9.34 -3.14 15.84
CA VAL A 42 -10.00 -3.41 14.57
C VAL A 42 -10.28 -4.89 14.51
N VAL A 43 -11.55 -5.25 14.32
CA VAL A 43 -12.01 -6.64 14.20
C VAL A 43 -12.45 -6.89 12.77
N GLN A 44 -11.86 -7.92 12.16
CA GLN A 44 -12.24 -8.42 10.85
C GLN A 44 -12.76 -9.84 10.99
N TYR A 45 -13.71 -10.27 10.16
CA TYR A 45 -14.18 -11.65 10.09
C TYR A 45 -13.94 -12.23 8.69
N GLN A 46 -13.81 -13.55 8.60
CA GLN A 46 -13.82 -14.24 7.31
C GLN A 46 -15.26 -14.34 6.82
N ASP A 47 -15.54 -13.73 5.68
CA ASP A 47 -16.86 -13.75 5.07
C ASP A 47 -16.99 -14.93 4.09
N PRO A 48 -17.88 -15.91 4.36
CA PRO A 48 -18.12 -17.04 3.45
C PRO A 48 -18.61 -16.61 2.06
N GLU A 49 -19.22 -15.43 1.92
CA GLU A 49 -19.72 -14.90 0.64
C GLU A 49 -18.62 -14.27 -0.23
N PHE A 50 -17.42 -14.06 0.33
CA PHE A 50 -16.25 -13.51 -0.37
C PHE A 50 -15.06 -14.48 -0.31
N ASP A 51 -15.28 -15.77 -0.55
CA ASP A 51 -14.23 -16.80 -0.57
C ASP A 51 -13.41 -16.88 0.76
N ASN A 52 -14.01 -16.49 1.89
CA ASN A 52 -13.36 -16.37 3.22
C ASN A 52 -12.29 -15.27 3.33
N GLU A 53 -12.35 -14.25 2.47
CA GLU A 53 -11.56 -13.02 2.62
C GLU A 53 -11.96 -12.23 3.88
N LEU A 54 -11.06 -11.40 4.37
CA LEU A 54 -11.24 -10.65 5.62
C LEU A 54 -12.01 -9.35 5.39
N CYS A 55 -13.17 -9.22 6.04
CA CYS A 55 -14.00 -8.02 6.03
C CYS A 55 -14.05 -7.36 7.41
N ASN A 56 -14.10 -6.03 7.47
CA ASN A 56 -14.26 -5.32 8.73
C ASN A 56 -15.66 -5.56 9.31
N LEU A 57 -15.71 -5.91 10.60
CA LEU A 57 -16.97 -6.16 11.29
C LEU A 57 -17.66 -4.81 11.58
N SER A 58 -18.74 -4.52 10.86
CA SER A 58 -19.53 -3.28 11.05
C SER A 58 -20.80 -3.52 11.86
N SER A 59 -21.27 -4.78 11.90
CA SER A 59 -22.41 -5.22 12.69
C SER A 59 -22.22 -6.65 13.16
N ILE A 60 -22.72 -6.97 14.35
CA ILE A 60 -22.58 -8.33 14.93
C ILE A 60 -23.41 -9.36 14.17
N SER A 61 -24.50 -8.93 13.54
CA SER A 61 -25.35 -9.79 12.70
C SER A 61 -24.63 -10.34 11.47
N GLU A 62 -23.46 -9.80 11.12
CA GLU A 62 -22.59 -10.27 10.04
C GLU A 62 -21.83 -11.55 10.41
N LEU A 63 -21.78 -11.92 11.69
CA LEU A 63 -21.09 -13.13 12.14
C LEU A 63 -21.96 -14.38 11.90
N PRO A 64 -21.40 -15.47 11.36
CA PRO A 64 -22.11 -16.73 11.23
C PRO A 64 -22.62 -17.27 12.57
N LYS A 65 -23.81 -17.88 12.58
CA LYS A 65 -24.55 -18.23 13.82
C LYS A 65 -23.80 -19.20 14.76
N GLU A 66 -22.97 -20.09 14.22
CA GLU A 66 -22.33 -21.16 15.01
C GLU A 66 -20.83 -20.91 15.26
N LYS A 67 -20.08 -20.57 14.20
CA LYS A 67 -18.63 -20.41 14.25
C LYS A 67 -18.14 -19.30 13.32
N ALA A 68 -17.16 -18.52 13.75
CA ALA A 68 -16.51 -17.50 12.90
C ALA A 68 -15.01 -17.45 13.12
N THR A 69 -14.28 -17.08 12.07
CA THR A 69 -12.85 -16.74 12.17
C THR A 69 -12.73 -15.23 12.17
N LEU A 70 -12.07 -14.68 13.18
CA LEU A 70 -11.82 -13.25 13.33
C LEU A 70 -10.32 -12.97 13.23
N LYS A 71 -9.95 -11.84 12.63
CA LYS A 71 -8.62 -11.25 12.74
C LYS A 71 -8.73 -9.97 13.56
N VAL A 72 -7.95 -9.86 14.62
CA VAL A 72 -8.01 -8.74 15.57
C VAL A 72 -6.64 -8.11 15.70
N TYR A 73 -6.55 -6.80 15.53
CA TYR A 73 -5.31 -6.06 15.73
C TYR A 73 -5.58 -4.68 16.33
N THR A 74 -4.58 -4.12 17.01
CA THR A 74 -4.66 -2.79 17.62
C THR A 74 -4.36 -1.70 16.59
N LYS A 75 -5.15 -0.62 16.60
CA LYS A 75 -4.94 0.55 15.78
C LYS A 75 -3.77 1.36 16.34
N THR A 76 -2.64 1.36 15.66
CA THR A 76 -1.53 2.27 15.98
C THR A 76 -1.90 3.67 15.50
N PHE A 77 -1.97 4.64 16.42
CA PHE A 77 -2.14 6.06 16.08
C PHE A 77 -0.88 6.57 15.38
N THR A 78 -0.84 6.47 14.05
CA THR A 78 0.05 7.33 13.26
C THR A 78 -0.68 8.65 13.04
N THR A 79 -0.19 9.70 13.70
CA THR A 79 -0.56 11.10 13.46
C THR A 79 -0.41 11.37 11.96
N TYR A 80 -1.52 11.57 11.26
CA TYR A 80 -1.52 11.91 9.85
C TYR A 80 -1.09 13.36 9.74
N ASN A 81 0.22 13.59 9.57
CA ASN A 81 0.68 14.82 8.95
C ASN A 81 0.11 14.85 7.53
N THR A 82 -0.58 15.94 7.25
CA THR A 82 -1.01 16.38 5.92
C THR A 82 0.21 16.49 5.01
N ASP A 83 0.49 15.45 4.23
CA ASP A 83 1.34 15.55 3.04
C ASP A 83 0.46 15.47 1.79
N SER A 84 0.16 16.67 1.28
CA SER A 84 0.28 17.00 -0.15
C SER A 84 0.09 15.83 -1.12
N THR A 85 -1.16 15.50 -1.44
CA THR A 85 -1.45 14.82 -2.71
C THR A 85 -1.29 15.86 -3.82
N LEU A 86 -0.26 15.67 -4.66
CA LEU A 86 -0.03 16.41 -5.90
C LEU A 86 -1.34 16.66 -6.67
N ASP A 87 -1.79 17.90 -6.60
CA ASP A 87 -2.78 18.47 -7.49
C ASP A 87 -2.21 18.42 -8.91
N THR A 88 -2.87 17.67 -9.80
CA THR A 88 -2.75 17.94 -11.23
C THR A 88 -3.74 19.05 -11.55
N ALA A 89 -3.36 20.29 -11.24
CA ALA A 89 -3.99 21.46 -11.82
C ALA A 89 -3.78 21.38 -13.34
N SER A 90 -4.88 21.22 -14.07
CA SER A 90 -4.86 21.39 -15.53
C SER A 90 -4.59 22.87 -15.79
N LEU A 91 -3.41 23.17 -16.33
CA LEU A 91 -3.07 24.51 -16.78
C LEU A 91 -4.01 24.88 -17.93
N SER A 92 -4.78 25.96 -17.74
CA SER A 92 -5.44 26.67 -18.82
C SER A 92 -4.38 27.23 -19.75
N SER A 93 -4.26 26.68 -20.96
CA SER A 93 -3.53 27.32 -22.05
C SER A 93 -4.54 27.86 -23.06
N THR A 94 -4.73 29.18 -23.02
CA THR A 94 -5.33 29.96 -24.09
C THR A 94 -4.38 29.97 -25.28
N LEU A 95 -4.72 29.29 -26.38
CA LEU A 95 -4.24 29.62 -27.73
C LEU A 95 -5.29 29.17 -28.77
N GLU A 96 -5.34 29.96 -29.83
CA GLU A 96 -6.48 30.23 -30.70
C GLU A 96 -6.80 29.16 -31.75
N GLU A 97 -8.07 29.22 -32.17
CA GLU A 97 -8.67 28.85 -33.46
C GLU A 97 -8.06 27.72 -34.30
N GLY A 98 -8.74 26.57 -34.25
CA GLY A 98 -8.69 25.50 -35.25
C GLY A 98 -9.98 24.69 -35.18
N SER A 99 -10.96 25.05 -36.01
CA SER A 99 -12.31 24.49 -36.03
C SER A 99 -12.32 22.96 -36.28
N SER A 100 -12.73 22.19 -35.27
CA SER A 100 -13.60 20.99 -35.38
C SER A 100 -13.93 20.41 -33.99
N GLY A 101 -15.05 20.86 -33.39
CA GLY A 101 -15.90 20.04 -32.52
C GLY A 101 -15.41 19.63 -31.13
N GLY A 102 -14.75 20.49 -30.36
CA GLY A 102 -14.50 20.23 -28.94
C GLY A 102 -15.67 20.69 -28.05
N GLN A 103 -16.59 19.80 -27.68
CA GLN A 103 -17.52 20.09 -26.59
C GLN A 103 -16.74 20.25 -25.29
N THR A 104 -16.89 21.39 -24.63
CA THR A 104 -16.46 21.63 -23.25
C THR A 104 -17.11 20.57 -22.36
N ARG A 105 -16.33 19.60 -21.87
CA ARG A 105 -16.82 18.50 -21.02
C ARG A 105 -17.06 19.00 -19.59
N GLN A 106 -18.13 19.75 -19.39
CA GLN A 106 -18.58 20.20 -18.07
C GLN A 106 -19.92 19.53 -17.73
N LEU A 107 -20.08 19.10 -16.48
CA LEU A 107 -21.37 18.61 -15.99
C LEU A 107 -22.44 19.72 -16.06
N PRO A 108 -23.69 19.41 -16.45
CA PRO A 108 -24.76 20.39 -16.49
C PRO A 108 -25.01 20.95 -15.09
N GLN A 109 -25.24 22.28 -15.01
CA GLN A 109 -25.65 22.95 -13.79
C GLN A 109 -27.06 23.54 -13.97
N PRO A 110 -28.08 23.08 -13.24
CA PRO A 110 -28.03 22.02 -12.22
C PRO A 110 -27.93 20.61 -12.82
N PHE A 111 -27.27 19.70 -12.10
CA PHE A 111 -27.19 18.29 -12.51
C PHE A 111 -28.55 17.61 -12.38
N VAL A 112 -29.00 16.95 -13.45
CA VAL A 112 -30.28 16.24 -13.46
C VAL A 112 -30.08 14.82 -12.94
N ILE A 113 -30.74 14.49 -11.84
CA ILE A 113 -30.68 13.15 -11.25
C ILE A 113 -31.43 12.15 -12.15
N PRO A 114 -30.76 11.10 -12.64
CA PRO A 114 -31.36 10.09 -13.51
C PRO A 114 -32.47 9.32 -12.80
N ALA A 115 -33.26 8.57 -13.56
CA ALA A 115 -34.18 7.61 -12.99
C ALA A 115 -33.41 6.40 -12.42
N PHE A 116 -33.81 5.95 -11.25
CA PHE A 116 -33.29 4.74 -10.62
C PHE A 116 -34.12 3.51 -11.01
N SER A 117 -33.73 2.33 -10.51
CA SER A 117 -34.56 1.14 -10.65
C SER A 117 -35.98 1.36 -10.08
N PHE A 118 -36.96 0.66 -10.65
CA PHE A 118 -38.38 0.90 -10.34
C PHE A 118 -38.70 0.75 -8.84
N ASP A 119 -38.11 -0.24 -8.17
CA ASP A 119 -38.32 -0.45 -6.73
C ASP A 119 -37.64 0.64 -5.89
N VAL A 120 -36.46 1.11 -6.32
CA VAL A 120 -35.75 2.23 -5.68
C VAL A 120 -36.54 3.52 -5.81
N GLU A 121 -37.08 3.84 -6.99
CA GLU A 121 -37.95 5.01 -7.19
C GLU A 121 -39.21 4.95 -6.31
N LEU A 122 -39.83 3.77 -6.18
CA LEU A 122 -40.99 3.59 -5.33
C LEU A 122 -40.66 3.83 -3.85
N LYS A 123 -39.54 3.28 -3.37
CA LYS A 123 -39.04 3.49 -2.01
C LYS A 123 -38.66 4.95 -1.75
N LEU A 124 -38.01 5.61 -2.71
CA LEU A 124 -37.65 7.02 -2.62
C LEU A 124 -38.88 7.92 -2.56
N LYS A 125 -39.92 7.60 -3.32
CA LYS A 125 -41.19 8.32 -3.28
C LYS A 125 -41.84 8.20 -1.90
N GLN A 126 -41.98 6.98 -1.38
CA GLN A 126 -42.53 6.74 -0.03
C GLN A 126 -41.68 7.40 1.05
N GLY A 127 -40.35 7.32 0.95
CA GLY A 127 -39.42 7.96 1.88
C GLY A 127 -39.52 9.48 1.86
N ASN A 128 -39.63 10.10 0.68
CA ASN A 128 -39.84 11.54 0.56
C ASN A 128 -41.19 11.97 1.13
N GLU A 129 -42.26 11.22 0.89
CA GLU A 129 -43.58 11.48 1.47
C GLU A 129 -43.53 11.43 3.01
N ALA A 130 -42.86 10.44 3.59
CA ALA A 130 -42.63 10.36 5.04
C ALA A 130 -41.79 11.54 5.54
N TYR A 131 -40.68 11.86 4.86
CA TYR A 131 -39.84 13.01 5.20
C TYR A 131 -40.61 14.33 5.22
N HIS A 132 -41.51 14.56 4.26
CA HIS A 132 -42.34 15.77 4.23
C HIS A 132 -43.41 15.80 5.32
N LYS A 133 -43.82 14.63 5.83
CA LYS A 133 -44.84 14.52 6.87
C LYS A 133 -44.27 14.75 8.27
N ASP A 134 -43.12 14.16 8.59
CA ASP A 134 -42.57 14.15 9.95
C ASP A 134 -41.03 14.28 10.01
N GLY A 135 -40.36 14.48 8.88
CA GLY A 135 -38.90 14.59 8.81
C GLY A 135 -38.16 13.24 8.86
N SER A 136 -38.88 12.12 8.81
CA SER A 136 -38.27 10.78 8.85
C SER A 136 -37.31 10.57 7.68
N LEU A 137 -36.11 10.08 8.01
CA LEU A 137 -35.11 9.68 7.03
C LEU A 137 -35.38 8.24 6.59
N LEU A 138 -35.11 7.96 5.32
CA LEU A 138 -35.27 6.61 4.77
C LEU A 138 -34.08 5.74 5.19
N ASP A 139 -34.34 4.56 5.72
CA ASP A 139 -33.30 3.54 5.92
C ASP A 139 -32.95 2.88 4.57
N ILE A 140 -31.68 2.94 4.21
CA ILE A 140 -31.22 2.60 2.87
C ILE A 140 -30.48 1.27 2.90
N SER A 141 -31.10 0.24 2.30
CA SER A 141 -30.42 -1.04 2.07
C SER A 141 -29.15 -0.89 1.20
N LYS A 142 -28.19 -1.81 1.38
CA LYS A 142 -26.93 -1.83 0.62
C LYS A 142 -27.16 -1.86 -0.90
N ASP A 143 -28.15 -2.62 -1.36
CA ASP A 143 -28.47 -2.78 -2.79
C ASP A 143 -29.05 -1.50 -3.37
N MET A 144 -30.00 -0.88 -2.66
CA MET A 144 -30.58 0.41 -3.05
C MET A 144 -29.51 1.50 -3.14
N LYS A 145 -28.59 1.56 -2.17
CA LYS A 145 -27.47 2.52 -2.20
C LYS A 145 -26.55 2.26 -3.40
N SER A 146 -26.27 1.00 -3.71
CA SER A 146 -25.42 0.65 -4.86
C SER A 146 -26.07 1.02 -6.19
N ASP A 147 -27.38 0.81 -6.34
CA ASP A 147 -28.16 1.17 -7.54
C ASP A 147 -28.15 2.69 -7.79
N ILE A 148 -28.46 3.47 -6.75
CA ILE A 148 -28.40 4.94 -6.81
C ILE A 148 -27.02 5.41 -7.27
N LEU A 149 -25.96 4.91 -6.64
CA LEU A 149 -24.58 5.29 -6.97
C LEU A 149 -24.18 4.84 -8.38
N GLU A 150 -24.64 3.67 -8.84
CA GLU A 150 -24.36 3.14 -10.18
C GLU A 150 -24.98 4.04 -11.24
N LYS A 151 -26.25 4.42 -11.09
CA LYS A 151 -26.96 5.29 -12.02
C LYS A 151 -26.40 6.69 -12.06
N LEU A 152 -26.00 7.24 -10.91
CA LEU A 152 -25.31 8.52 -10.86
C LEU A 152 -23.94 8.45 -11.54
N ALA A 153 -23.17 7.38 -11.32
CA ALA A 153 -21.87 7.20 -11.96
C ALA A 153 -22.00 7.09 -13.49
N GLU A 154 -22.99 6.34 -13.98
CA GLU A 154 -23.33 6.22 -15.40
C GLU A 154 -23.65 7.59 -16.01
N ALA A 155 -24.56 8.35 -15.39
CA ALA A 155 -24.94 9.68 -15.86
C ALA A 155 -23.78 10.68 -15.82
N MET A 156 -22.97 10.67 -14.77
CA MET A 156 -21.79 11.54 -14.68
C MET A 156 -20.75 11.21 -15.75
N TYR A 157 -20.50 9.92 -16.00
CA TYR A 157 -19.47 9.46 -16.93
C TYR A 157 -19.74 9.93 -18.36
N VAL A 158 -21.00 9.99 -18.80
CA VAL A 158 -21.41 10.48 -20.12
C VAL A 158 -20.94 11.92 -20.36
N HIS A 159 -20.93 12.75 -19.32
CA HIS A 159 -20.53 14.16 -19.41
C HIS A 159 -19.04 14.36 -19.13
N ASN A 160 -18.54 13.78 -18.03
CA ASN A 160 -17.15 13.88 -17.63
C ASN A 160 -16.68 12.56 -16.95
N PRO A 161 -15.87 11.74 -17.64
CA PRO A 161 -15.27 10.54 -17.07
C PRO A 161 -14.37 10.81 -15.85
N TYR A 162 -13.82 12.02 -15.73
CA TYR A 162 -12.93 12.45 -14.65
C TYR A 162 -13.49 13.68 -13.92
N PRO A 163 -14.59 13.53 -13.14
CA PRO A 163 -15.16 14.65 -12.42
C PRO A 163 -14.18 15.25 -11.40
N THR A 164 -14.21 16.56 -11.30
CA THR A 164 -13.52 17.38 -10.30
C THR A 164 -14.19 17.28 -8.93
N ARG A 165 -13.54 17.81 -7.89
CA ARG A 165 -14.08 17.80 -6.52
C ARG A 165 -15.44 18.50 -6.43
N ASP A 166 -15.57 19.64 -7.10
CA ASP A 166 -16.76 20.49 -7.03
C ASP A 166 -17.91 19.89 -7.84
N GLU A 167 -17.60 19.14 -8.91
CA GLU A 167 -18.59 18.36 -9.65
C GLU A 167 -19.20 17.22 -8.81
N TYR A 168 -18.39 16.53 -7.97
CA TYR A 168 -18.95 15.56 -7.01
C TYR A 168 -19.84 16.24 -5.96
N ASP A 169 -19.50 17.45 -5.53
CA ASP A 169 -20.31 18.22 -4.58
C ASP A 169 -21.65 18.60 -5.18
N CYS A 170 -21.65 19.08 -6.44
CA CYS A 170 -22.86 19.41 -7.17
C CYS A 170 -23.82 18.22 -7.29
N VAL A 171 -23.31 17.04 -7.66
CA VAL A 171 -24.15 15.84 -7.83
C VAL A 171 -24.69 15.33 -6.50
N ALA A 172 -23.88 15.33 -5.45
CA ALA A 172 -24.32 14.91 -4.12
C ALA A 172 -25.40 15.86 -3.57
N GLN A 173 -25.25 17.17 -3.79
CA GLN A 173 -26.25 18.16 -3.40
C GLN A 173 -27.54 18.02 -4.20
N ALA A 174 -27.45 17.83 -5.52
CA ALA A 174 -28.60 17.59 -6.38
C ALA A 174 -29.39 16.33 -5.97
N LEU A 175 -28.69 15.26 -5.55
CA LEU A 175 -29.31 14.03 -5.06
C LEU A 175 -30.17 14.29 -3.81
N ILE A 176 -29.59 14.97 -2.82
CA ILE A 176 -30.28 15.28 -1.57
C ILE A 176 -31.41 16.30 -1.77
N ASN A 177 -31.24 17.26 -2.69
CA ASN A 177 -32.30 18.22 -3.00
C ASN A 177 -33.51 17.54 -3.66
N LYS A 178 -33.29 16.55 -4.53
CA LYS A 178 -34.38 15.78 -5.15
C LYS A 178 -34.97 14.74 -4.19
N HIS A 179 -34.15 14.15 -3.33
CA HIS A 179 -34.55 13.13 -2.37
C HIS A 179 -34.10 13.47 -0.94
N PRO A 180 -34.79 14.40 -0.26
CA PRO A 180 -34.43 14.81 1.10
C PRO A 180 -34.43 13.68 2.13
N CYS A 181 -35.20 12.61 1.88
CA CYS A 181 -35.22 11.42 2.74
C CYS A 181 -33.86 10.69 2.81
N LEU A 182 -32.93 10.96 1.88
CA LEU A 182 -31.58 10.37 1.84
C LEU A 182 -30.54 11.15 2.66
N LYS A 183 -30.92 12.23 3.36
CA LYS A 183 -29.99 13.01 4.19
C LYS A 183 -29.37 12.14 5.26
N GLU A 184 -28.06 12.29 5.47
CA GLU A 184 -27.36 11.59 6.53
C GLU A 184 -27.67 12.19 7.91
N PRO A 185 -28.09 11.36 8.91
CA PRO A 185 -28.34 11.84 10.26
C PRO A 185 -27.03 12.34 10.90
N GLY A 186 -27.09 13.52 11.52
CA GLY A 186 -25.94 14.14 12.20
C GLY A 186 -24.91 14.82 11.28
N SER A 187 -25.12 14.83 9.96
CA SER A 187 -24.27 15.54 9.00
C SER A 187 -24.75 16.98 8.81
N VAL A 188 -23.86 17.97 8.99
CA VAL A 188 -24.18 19.42 8.84
C VAL A 188 -24.80 19.72 7.46
N ASN A 189 -24.32 19.04 6.43
CA ASN A 189 -24.75 19.26 5.04
C ASN A 189 -25.63 18.12 4.50
N GLY A 190 -25.65 16.95 5.13
CA GLY A 190 -26.49 15.80 4.76
C GLY A 190 -26.07 15.03 3.49
N TRP A 191 -25.15 15.57 2.68
CA TRP A 191 -24.70 14.97 1.40
C TRP A 191 -23.23 14.50 1.39
N TYR A 192 -22.49 14.67 2.49
CA TYR A 192 -21.04 14.46 2.50
C TYR A 192 -20.63 13.00 2.25
N CYS A 193 -21.19 11.99 2.93
CA CYS A 193 -20.75 10.61 2.65
C CYS A 193 -21.26 10.10 1.28
N TRP A 194 -22.32 10.68 0.73
CA TRP A 194 -22.71 10.47 -0.67
C TRP A 194 -21.63 10.92 -1.66
N LYS A 195 -21.02 12.10 -1.46
CA LYS A 195 -19.87 12.57 -2.27
C LYS A 195 -18.75 11.54 -2.31
N PHE A 196 -18.33 11.03 -1.15
CA PHE A 196 -17.24 10.04 -1.09
C PHE A 196 -17.65 8.71 -1.71
N SER A 197 -18.85 8.23 -1.41
CA SER A 197 -19.38 6.99 -1.99
C SER A 197 -19.40 7.07 -3.51
N LEU A 198 -19.80 8.22 -4.06
CA LEU A 198 -19.83 8.49 -5.49
C LEU A 198 -18.43 8.58 -6.10
N LYS A 199 -17.46 9.20 -5.42
CA LYS A 199 -16.05 9.23 -5.85
C LYS A 199 -15.48 7.81 -5.98
N PHE A 200 -15.71 6.95 -4.99
CA PHE A 200 -15.29 5.54 -5.04
C PHE A 200 -16.00 4.78 -6.16
N LYS A 201 -17.33 4.95 -6.28
CA LYS A 201 -18.13 4.31 -7.32
C LYS A 201 -17.67 4.72 -8.73
N MET A 202 -17.40 6.00 -8.97
CA MET A 202 -16.87 6.50 -10.24
C MET A 202 -15.49 5.91 -10.57
N GLY A 203 -14.63 5.74 -9.57
CA GLY A 203 -13.36 5.03 -9.74
C GLY A 203 -13.54 3.59 -10.23
N ASN A 204 -14.46 2.86 -9.60
CA ASN A 204 -14.78 1.48 -9.97
C ASN A 204 -15.50 1.39 -11.33
N PHE A 205 -16.40 2.33 -11.62
CA PHE A 205 -17.12 2.42 -12.89
C PHE A 205 -16.14 2.61 -14.05
N ARG A 206 -15.20 3.56 -13.93
CA ARG A 206 -14.10 3.73 -14.90
C ARG A 206 -13.27 2.46 -15.08
N GLN A 207 -12.93 1.77 -13.99
CA GLN A 207 -12.16 0.53 -14.06
C GLN A 207 -12.94 -0.57 -14.79
N ARG A 208 -14.24 -0.71 -14.55
CA ARG A 208 -15.10 -1.68 -15.26
C ARG A 208 -15.21 -1.36 -16.75
N LEU A 209 -15.46 -0.10 -17.12
CA LEU A 209 -15.51 0.32 -18.53
C LEU A 209 -14.16 0.15 -19.24
N ARG A 210 -13.05 0.35 -18.53
CA ARG A 210 -11.70 0.05 -19.05
C ARG A 210 -11.54 -1.44 -19.37
N VAL A 211 -11.96 -2.33 -18.45
CA VAL A 211 -11.91 -3.78 -18.66
C VAL A 211 -12.84 -4.21 -19.81
N ALA A 212 -13.98 -3.55 -19.97
CA ALA A 212 -14.93 -3.80 -21.06
C ALA A 212 -14.47 -3.27 -22.44
N GLY A 213 -13.35 -2.54 -22.51
CA GLY A 213 -12.73 -2.12 -23.77
C GLY A 213 -13.08 -0.71 -24.27
N CYS A 214 -13.69 0.15 -23.45
CA CYS A 214 -14.05 1.53 -23.84
C CYS A 214 -12.81 2.35 -24.30
N PRO A 215 -12.77 2.82 -25.56
CA PRO A 215 -11.60 3.52 -26.12
C PRO A 215 -11.30 4.88 -25.49
N GLU A 216 -12.30 5.57 -24.94
CA GLU A 216 -12.19 6.92 -24.36
C GLU A 216 -11.33 6.99 -23.10
N LEU A 217 -11.00 5.83 -22.52
CA LEU A 217 -10.08 5.69 -21.38
C LEU A 217 -8.66 5.24 -21.81
N LYS A 218 -8.41 5.06 -23.11
CA LYS A 218 -7.08 4.72 -23.68
C LYS A 218 -6.20 5.95 -23.94
N VAL A 219 -6.75 7.16 -23.84
CA VAL A 219 -6.00 8.39 -24.17
C VAL A 219 -4.95 8.73 -23.11
N ASN A 220 -5.07 8.21 -21.87
CA ASN A 220 -4.05 8.35 -20.82
C ASN A 220 -3.17 7.11 -20.62
N THR A 221 -3.27 6.10 -21.48
CA THR A 221 -2.29 5.00 -21.48
C THR A 221 -1.07 5.41 -22.29
N ARG A 222 0.01 5.78 -21.59
CA ARG A 222 1.34 5.42 -22.09
C ARG A 222 1.32 3.89 -22.28
N THR A 223 1.52 3.51 -23.53
CA THR A 223 1.66 2.19 -24.12
C THR A 223 1.99 1.08 -23.09
N SER A 224 1.03 0.21 -22.81
CA SER A 224 1.30 -1.14 -22.33
C SER A 224 0.53 -2.09 -23.21
N SER A 225 1.31 -2.78 -24.04
CA SER A 225 0.92 -3.77 -25.03
C SER A 225 0.12 -4.92 -24.42
N GLN A 226 -0.82 -5.41 -25.22
CA GLN A 226 -1.59 -6.63 -25.10
C GLN A 226 -0.76 -7.81 -24.54
N THR A 227 -1.29 -8.47 -23.50
CA THR A 227 -1.56 -9.92 -23.46
C THR A 227 -2.09 -10.24 -22.05
N GLY A 228 -3.12 -11.10 -21.99
CA GLY A 228 -3.74 -11.47 -20.73
C GLY A 228 -2.79 -12.26 -19.84
N SER A 229 -2.51 -11.75 -18.64
CA SER A 229 -1.84 -12.51 -17.59
C SER A 229 -2.40 -12.17 -16.21
N LYS A 230 -2.38 -13.20 -15.37
CA LYS A 230 -3.04 -13.33 -14.06
C LYS A 230 -2.67 -12.18 -13.11
N LYS A 231 -3.58 -11.84 -12.20
CA LYS A 231 -3.47 -10.79 -11.17
C LYS A 231 -2.07 -10.78 -10.51
N LEU A 232 -1.21 -9.84 -10.95
CA LEU A 232 0.06 -9.54 -10.30
C LEU A 232 -0.23 -8.88 -8.93
N LYS A 233 0.39 -9.43 -7.88
CA LYS A 233 0.37 -8.84 -6.53
C LYS A 233 0.89 -7.40 -6.62
N ARG A 234 0.10 -6.42 -6.15
CA ARG A 234 0.57 -5.04 -6.04
C ARG A 234 1.77 -4.96 -5.10
N ALA A 235 2.75 -4.13 -5.48
CA ALA A 235 3.96 -3.87 -4.71
C ALA A 235 3.65 -3.56 -3.24
N LYS A 236 4.36 -4.23 -2.31
CA LYS A 236 4.48 -3.76 -0.93
C LYS A 236 5.17 -2.38 -0.98
N LYS A 237 4.73 -1.47 -0.11
CA LYS A 237 4.95 0.00 -0.09
C LYS A 237 6.39 0.56 -0.21
N SER A 238 7.41 -0.23 -0.57
CA SER A 238 8.82 0.18 -0.62
C SER A 238 9.52 -0.05 -1.97
N GLU A 239 8.93 -0.79 -2.91
CA GLU A 239 9.51 -1.02 -4.24
C GLU A 239 8.99 0.03 -5.22
N VAL A 240 9.71 1.15 -5.35
CA VAL A 240 9.39 2.24 -6.28
C VAL A 240 9.44 1.75 -7.73
N ASN A 241 10.38 0.84 -8.03
CA ASN A 241 10.59 0.26 -9.34
C ASN A 241 10.32 -1.25 -9.38
N PHE A 242 9.06 -1.64 -9.12
CA PHE A 242 8.65 -3.06 -9.06
C PHE A 242 8.88 -3.82 -10.38
N LEU A 243 8.39 -3.28 -11.50
CA LEU A 243 8.55 -3.82 -12.87
C LEU A 243 8.64 -2.64 -13.87
N PRO A 244 9.81 -2.00 -14.01
CA PRO A 244 9.99 -0.92 -14.97
C PRO A 244 9.96 -1.44 -16.41
N GLY A 245 9.46 -0.62 -17.33
CA GLY A 245 9.56 -0.90 -18.77
C GLY A 245 11.02 -0.91 -19.26
N PHE A 246 11.25 -1.50 -20.44
CA PHE A 246 12.57 -1.43 -21.07
C PHE A 246 12.94 0.00 -21.44
N PRO A 247 14.24 0.35 -21.43
CA PRO A 247 14.71 1.65 -21.87
C PRO A 247 14.26 1.96 -23.30
N GLU A 248 14.06 3.24 -23.61
CA GLU A 248 13.58 3.67 -24.93
C GLU A 248 14.52 3.18 -26.04
N GLY A 249 13.93 2.55 -27.06
CA GLY A 249 14.67 1.97 -28.20
C GLY A 249 15.37 0.64 -27.93
N LYS A 250 15.31 0.07 -26.73
CA LYS A 250 15.89 -1.25 -26.43
C LYS A 250 14.85 -2.36 -26.39
N THR A 251 15.13 -3.46 -27.09
CA THR A 251 14.36 -4.69 -27.03
C THR A 251 14.91 -5.64 -25.95
N GLN A 252 14.15 -6.69 -25.63
CA GLN A 252 14.64 -7.75 -24.74
C GLN A 252 15.92 -8.39 -25.27
N HIS A 253 16.02 -8.58 -26.60
CA HIS A 253 17.20 -9.15 -27.24
C HIS A 253 18.45 -8.28 -27.04
N ASP A 254 18.31 -6.96 -27.16
CA ASP A 254 19.43 -6.03 -26.96
C ASP A 254 19.95 -6.08 -25.52
N LEU A 255 19.03 -6.12 -24.55
CA LEU A 255 19.37 -6.23 -23.13
C LEU A 255 20.00 -7.59 -22.79
N ASP A 256 19.60 -8.67 -23.47
CA ASP A 256 20.19 -9.99 -23.33
C ASP A 256 21.62 -10.07 -23.88
N ILE A 257 21.92 -9.32 -24.94
CA ILE A 257 23.29 -9.14 -25.45
C ILE A 257 24.14 -8.42 -24.39
N GLU A 258 23.66 -7.30 -23.84
CA GLU A 258 24.36 -6.57 -22.77
C GLU A 258 24.61 -7.44 -21.53
N ARG A 259 23.61 -8.24 -21.11
CA ARG A 259 23.76 -9.22 -20.02
C ARG A 259 24.84 -10.25 -20.32
N SER A 260 24.95 -10.73 -21.56
CA SER A 260 25.99 -11.69 -21.95
C SER A 260 27.40 -11.08 -21.89
N VAL A 261 27.53 -9.79 -22.25
CA VAL A 261 28.78 -9.03 -22.08
C VAL A 261 29.12 -8.86 -20.60
N LEU A 262 28.13 -8.52 -19.76
CA LEU A 262 28.29 -8.40 -18.32
C LEU A 262 28.82 -9.67 -17.66
N VAL A 263 28.26 -10.83 -18.00
CA VAL A 263 28.73 -12.12 -17.48
C VAL A 263 30.18 -12.39 -17.88
N SER A 264 30.55 -12.01 -19.11
CA SER A 264 31.91 -12.17 -19.61
C SER A 264 32.90 -11.23 -18.91
N GLU A 265 32.50 -9.99 -18.64
CA GLU A 265 33.29 -8.99 -17.91
C GLU A 265 33.56 -9.44 -16.47
N MET A 266 32.55 -9.99 -15.79
CA MET A 266 32.67 -10.52 -14.42
C MET A 266 33.63 -11.72 -14.30
N LYS A 267 34.01 -12.37 -15.41
CA LYS A 267 34.98 -13.47 -15.44
C LYS A 267 36.43 -13.00 -15.60
N LYS A 268 36.66 -11.71 -15.89
CA LYS A 268 38.01 -11.18 -16.07
C LYS A 268 38.75 -11.09 -14.73
N ARG A 269 40.07 -11.28 -14.77
CA ARG A 269 40.94 -11.08 -13.58
C ARG A 269 40.88 -9.65 -13.05
N LYS A 270 40.78 -8.67 -13.95
CA LYS A 270 40.60 -7.26 -13.64
C LYS A 270 39.27 -6.81 -14.24
N VAL A 271 38.26 -6.72 -13.39
CA VAL A 271 36.90 -6.31 -13.76
C VAL A 271 36.84 -4.79 -13.93
N ASP A 272 36.27 -4.33 -15.04
CA ASP A 272 35.93 -2.92 -15.23
C ASP A 272 34.59 -2.60 -14.54
N TRP A 273 34.69 -2.10 -13.31
CA TRP A 273 33.51 -1.76 -12.52
C TRP A 273 32.67 -0.63 -13.09
N ARG A 274 33.24 0.29 -13.88
CA ARG A 274 32.44 1.35 -14.52
C ARG A 274 31.53 0.74 -15.59
N GLN A 275 32.09 -0.16 -16.38
CA GLN A 275 31.32 -0.88 -17.39
C GLN A 275 30.24 -1.77 -16.75
N ILE A 276 30.57 -2.47 -15.66
CA ILE A 276 29.60 -3.28 -14.91
C ILE A 276 28.45 -2.42 -14.39
N ASP A 277 28.74 -1.25 -13.80
CA ASP A 277 27.70 -0.35 -13.27
C ASP A 277 26.73 0.09 -14.37
N GLU A 278 27.26 0.48 -15.53
CA GLU A 278 26.48 0.92 -16.68
C GLU A 278 25.60 -0.22 -17.23
N MET A 279 26.17 -1.41 -17.45
CA MET A 279 25.42 -2.58 -17.91
C MET A 279 24.37 -2.99 -16.88
N MET A 280 24.69 -2.98 -15.57
CA MET A 280 23.72 -3.31 -14.51
C MET A 280 22.57 -2.30 -14.45
N PHE A 281 22.84 -1.02 -14.71
CA PHE A 281 21.82 0.02 -14.80
C PHE A 281 20.91 -0.21 -16.02
N ASN A 282 21.49 -0.38 -17.21
CA ASN A 282 20.74 -0.55 -18.46
C ASN A 282 19.87 -1.81 -18.47
N THR A 283 20.38 -2.89 -17.87
CA THR A 283 19.70 -4.20 -17.84
C THR A 283 18.76 -4.39 -16.66
N PHE A 284 18.54 -3.35 -15.83
CA PHE A 284 17.73 -3.46 -14.62
C PHE A 284 16.31 -3.97 -14.89
N SER A 285 15.65 -3.48 -15.94
CA SER A 285 14.30 -3.91 -16.31
C SER A 285 14.23 -5.37 -16.77
N LEU A 286 15.21 -5.84 -17.55
CA LEU A 286 15.32 -7.25 -17.94
C LEU A 286 15.52 -8.15 -16.71
N ARG A 287 16.48 -7.80 -15.85
CA ARG A 287 16.78 -8.55 -14.63
C ARG A 287 15.60 -8.59 -13.66
N ARG A 288 14.91 -7.46 -13.47
CA ARG A 288 13.75 -7.39 -12.58
C ARG A 288 12.60 -8.24 -13.11
N LYS A 289 12.34 -8.16 -14.41
CA LYS A 289 11.35 -9.02 -15.09
C LYS A 289 11.65 -10.49 -14.86
N GLU A 290 12.89 -10.92 -15.11
CA GLU A 290 13.34 -12.31 -14.89
C GLU A 290 13.14 -12.75 -13.42
N ILE A 291 13.61 -11.96 -12.44
CA ILE A 291 13.52 -12.34 -11.02
C ILE A 291 12.07 -12.40 -10.53
N VAL A 292 11.21 -11.50 -10.99
CA VAL A 292 9.82 -11.39 -10.52
C VAL A 292 8.87 -12.33 -11.25
N GLU A 293 9.03 -12.48 -12.56
CA GLU A 293 8.11 -13.27 -13.39
C GLU A 293 8.52 -14.75 -13.43
N ASP A 294 9.81 -15.05 -13.54
CA ASP A 294 10.30 -16.43 -13.70
C ASP A 294 10.61 -17.12 -12.37
N GLU A 295 10.73 -16.35 -11.27
CA GLU A 295 11.07 -16.81 -9.92
C GLU A 295 12.22 -17.86 -9.89
N PRO A 296 13.37 -17.59 -10.54
CA PRO A 296 14.44 -18.58 -10.71
C PRO A 296 15.15 -18.91 -9.40
N LEU A 297 15.82 -20.07 -9.37
CA LEU A 297 16.66 -20.46 -8.23
C LEU A 297 17.82 -19.46 -8.05
N VAL A 298 18.25 -19.23 -6.81
CA VAL A 298 19.39 -18.33 -6.50
C VAL A 298 20.65 -18.72 -7.28
N ALA A 299 20.88 -20.02 -7.50
CA ALA A 299 22.00 -20.50 -8.31
C ALA A 299 21.93 -20.02 -9.77
N GLN A 300 20.73 -19.99 -10.37
CA GLN A 300 20.50 -19.50 -11.73
C GLN A 300 20.64 -17.98 -11.80
N VAL A 301 20.12 -17.25 -10.80
CA VAL A 301 20.33 -15.79 -10.69
C VAL A 301 21.82 -15.47 -10.60
N LYS A 302 22.59 -16.24 -9.83
CA LYS A 302 24.04 -16.05 -9.69
C LYS A 302 24.79 -16.31 -10.99
N GLU A 303 24.36 -17.29 -11.77
CA GLU A 303 24.95 -17.59 -13.07
C GLU A 303 24.66 -16.49 -14.10
N ARG A 304 23.40 -16.02 -14.15
CA ARG A 304 22.93 -15.04 -15.14
C ARG A 304 23.30 -13.60 -14.80
N TRP A 305 23.34 -13.28 -13.51
CA TRP A 305 23.61 -11.94 -12.97
C TRP A 305 24.70 -12.00 -11.87
N PRO A 306 25.93 -12.46 -12.20
CA PRO A 306 26.98 -12.66 -11.20
C PRO A 306 27.36 -11.38 -10.46
N ALA A 307 27.21 -10.23 -11.11
CA ALA A 307 27.46 -8.93 -10.52
C ALA A 307 26.56 -8.65 -9.30
N LEU A 308 25.31 -9.15 -9.26
CA LEU A 308 24.41 -9.00 -8.10
C LEU A 308 24.96 -9.61 -6.81
N PHE A 309 25.96 -10.48 -6.89
CA PHE A 309 26.58 -11.12 -5.72
C PHE A 309 27.87 -10.38 -5.29
N SER A 310 28.03 -9.12 -5.69
CA SER A 310 29.06 -8.21 -5.19
C SER A 310 28.42 -7.13 -4.32
N GLU A 311 29.09 -6.74 -3.24
CA GLU A 311 28.64 -5.69 -2.31
C GLU A 311 28.21 -4.41 -3.04
N ARG A 312 29.05 -3.94 -3.97
CA ARG A 312 28.80 -2.75 -4.81
C ARG A 312 27.47 -2.82 -5.54
N GLN A 313 27.16 -3.95 -6.18
CA GLN A 313 25.93 -4.08 -6.96
C GLN A 313 24.72 -4.43 -6.11
N VAL A 314 24.87 -5.12 -4.98
CA VAL A 314 23.76 -5.29 -4.03
C VAL A 314 23.25 -3.93 -3.59
N GLU A 315 24.16 -3.01 -3.25
CA GLU A 315 23.83 -1.63 -2.88
C GLU A 315 23.19 -0.86 -4.02
N ALA A 316 23.80 -0.90 -5.21
CA ALA A 316 23.25 -0.22 -6.38
C ALA A 316 21.87 -0.77 -6.77
N GLU A 317 21.65 -2.08 -6.62
CA GLU A 317 20.38 -2.72 -6.92
C GLU A 317 19.30 -2.36 -5.90
N PHE A 318 19.65 -2.33 -4.62
CA PHE A 318 18.76 -1.85 -3.58
C PHE A 318 18.32 -0.40 -3.85
N ALA A 319 19.27 0.47 -4.21
CA ALA A 319 18.98 1.85 -4.59
C ALA A 319 18.11 1.94 -5.84
N ARG A 320 18.36 1.11 -6.87
CA ARG A 320 17.49 1.04 -8.07
C ARG A 320 16.07 0.61 -7.73
N LEU A 321 15.89 -0.30 -6.78
CA LEU A 321 14.58 -0.83 -6.41
C LEU A 321 13.77 0.14 -5.52
N THR A 322 14.45 0.79 -4.57
CA THR A 322 13.81 1.53 -3.47
C THR A 322 14.01 3.05 -3.56
N SER A 323 14.93 3.52 -4.40
CA SER A 323 15.43 4.90 -4.43
C SER A 323 16.10 5.35 -3.12
N VAL A 324 16.49 4.41 -2.26
CA VAL A 324 17.14 4.69 -0.97
C VAL A 324 18.63 4.32 -1.03
N ASP A 325 19.49 5.23 -0.55
CA ASP A 325 20.89 4.90 -0.27
C ASP A 325 20.95 4.04 1.00
N LEU A 326 21.16 2.73 0.81
CA LEU A 326 21.21 1.75 1.89
C LEU A 326 22.28 2.09 2.93
N LYS A 327 23.52 2.30 2.46
CA LYS A 327 24.66 2.55 3.35
C LYS A 327 24.53 3.92 4.00
N GLY A 328 24.22 4.95 3.23
CA GLY A 328 24.04 6.30 3.76
C GLY A 328 22.94 6.35 4.83
N SER A 329 21.79 5.74 4.58
CA SER A 329 20.67 5.72 5.54
C SER A 329 21.00 4.92 6.79
N LEU A 330 21.62 3.74 6.63
CA LEU A 330 22.05 2.91 7.76
C LEU A 330 23.06 3.65 8.63
N PHE A 331 24.10 4.22 8.01
CA PHE A 331 25.15 4.91 8.75
C PHE A 331 24.67 6.22 9.38
N ALA A 332 23.80 6.98 8.71
CA ALA A 332 23.18 8.15 9.32
C ALA A 332 22.35 7.78 10.56
N GLY A 333 21.58 6.68 10.48
CA GLY A 333 20.83 6.17 11.62
C GLY A 333 21.74 5.73 12.78
N LEU A 334 22.85 5.04 12.47
CA LEU A 334 23.84 4.66 13.51
C LEU A 334 24.48 5.89 14.14
N ASP A 335 24.91 6.85 13.34
CA ASP A 335 25.57 8.08 13.80
C ASP A 335 24.66 8.91 14.70
N GLN A 336 23.36 8.98 14.38
CA GLN A 336 22.37 9.71 15.17
C GLN A 336 22.32 9.26 16.64
N TYR A 337 22.49 7.96 16.90
CA TYR A 337 22.42 7.39 18.24
C TYR A 337 23.79 7.03 18.82
N LEU A 338 24.87 7.26 18.07
CA LEU A 338 26.19 6.71 18.33
C LEU A 338 26.70 7.05 19.73
N GLU A 339 26.81 8.35 20.02
CA GLU A 339 27.40 8.82 21.27
C GLU A 339 26.56 8.38 22.49
N ARG A 340 25.22 8.40 22.37
CA ARG A 340 24.31 7.97 23.45
C ARG A 340 24.45 6.49 23.76
N PHE A 341 24.60 5.63 22.74
CA PHE A 341 24.86 4.21 22.97
C PHE A 341 26.22 3.98 23.61
N LEU A 342 27.27 4.69 23.17
CA LEU A 342 28.60 4.57 23.76
C LEU A 342 28.62 4.98 25.24
N GLU A 343 27.89 6.02 25.62
CA GLU A 343 27.71 6.41 27.03
C GLU A 343 26.99 5.31 27.83
N LEU A 344 25.87 4.81 27.32
CA LEU A 344 25.13 3.72 27.97
C LEU A 344 26.01 2.49 28.17
N TYR A 345 26.83 2.15 27.17
CA TYR A 345 27.74 1.03 27.26
C TYR A 345 28.81 1.24 28.35
N LYS A 346 29.36 2.46 28.47
CA LYS A 346 30.33 2.81 29.52
C LYS A 346 29.74 2.69 30.93
N THR A 347 28.47 3.06 31.12
CA THR A 347 27.80 2.94 32.42
C THR A 347 27.55 1.49 32.85
N LYS A 348 27.54 0.53 31.91
CA LYS A 348 27.31 -0.90 32.16
C LYS A 348 28.64 -1.68 32.25
N SER A 349 29.54 -1.24 33.13
CA SER A 349 30.87 -1.85 33.35
C SER A 349 30.85 -3.30 33.87
N GLY A 350 29.69 -3.82 34.28
CA GLY A 350 29.52 -5.20 34.73
C GLY A 350 29.40 -6.24 33.61
N ILE A 351 29.36 -5.83 32.33
CA ILE A 351 29.20 -6.74 31.18
C ILE A 351 30.55 -6.90 30.48
N ALA A 352 31.24 -8.01 30.73
CA ALA A 352 32.61 -8.25 30.24
C ALA A 352 32.77 -8.05 28.72
N GLY A 353 31.81 -8.52 27.92
CA GLY A 353 31.83 -8.35 26.46
C GLY A 353 31.78 -6.88 26.03
N LEU A 354 30.94 -6.08 26.71
CA LEU A 354 30.79 -4.66 26.44
C LEU A 354 32.03 -3.88 26.88
N THR A 355 32.57 -4.19 28.07
CA THR A 355 33.82 -3.61 28.56
C THR A 355 34.99 -3.87 27.61
N ARG A 356 35.08 -5.09 27.04
CA ARG A 356 36.09 -5.43 26.03
C ARG A 356 35.94 -4.57 24.77
N LEU A 357 34.72 -4.43 24.25
CA LEU A 357 34.45 -3.63 23.04
C LEU A 357 34.77 -2.15 23.24
N ILE A 358 34.40 -1.58 24.39
CA ILE A 358 34.67 -0.16 24.70
C ILE A 358 36.17 0.10 24.86
N LYS A 359 36.91 -0.82 25.48
CA LYS A 359 38.39 -0.71 25.59
C LYS A 359 39.10 -0.69 24.24
N CYS A 360 38.48 -1.20 23.18
CA CYS A 360 39.04 -1.13 21.82
C CYS A 360 38.87 0.24 21.15
N LEU A 361 38.14 1.17 21.79
CA LEU A 361 38.02 2.58 21.38
C LEU A 361 39.04 3.43 22.15
N ASP A 362 40.34 3.23 21.91
CA ASP A 362 41.38 4.17 22.37
C ASP A 362 41.27 5.53 21.62
N ASP A 363 42.08 6.52 22.02
CA ASP A 363 41.97 7.96 21.67
C ASP A 363 41.92 8.32 20.18
N ASP A 364 42.18 7.39 19.26
CA ASP A 364 42.07 7.58 17.80
C ASP A 364 40.97 6.68 17.18
N SER A 365 39.75 6.77 17.73
CA SER A 365 38.62 5.95 17.29
C SER A 365 37.94 6.54 16.06
N SER A 366 38.22 5.93 14.89
CA SER A 366 37.49 6.27 13.65
C SER A 366 35.98 6.04 13.81
N THR A 367 35.16 6.83 13.11
CA THR A 367 33.70 6.68 13.11
C THR A 367 33.27 5.25 12.77
N GLN A 368 34.01 4.58 11.87
CA GLN A 368 33.75 3.19 11.53
C GLN A 368 33.95 2.24 12.73
N ARG A 369 35.00 2.43 13.52
CA ARG A 369 35.21 1.62 14.74
C ARG A 369 34.12 1.87 15.77
N LYS A 370 33.71 3.12 15.95
CA LYS A 370 32.59 3.47 16.84
C LYS A 370 31.30 2.78 16.41
N ARG A 371 30.94 2.82 15.12
CA ARG A 371 29.78 2.13 14.56
C ARG A 371 29.86 0.61 14.78
N THR A 372 31.03 0.02 14.57
CA THR A 372 31.26 -1.42 14.84
C THR A 372 31.02 -1.74 16.31
N VAL A 373 31.55 -0.94 17.25
CA VAL A 373 31.33 -1.16 18.69
C VAL A 373 29.87 -0.98 19.08
N LEU A 374 29.16 -0.01 18.48
CA LEU A 374 27.72 0.14 18.68
C LEU A 374 26.99 -1.15 18.30
N LEU A 375 27.20 -1.63 17.08
CA LEU A 375 26.53 -2.82 16.55
C LEU A 375 26.87 -4.08 17.36
N LEU A 376 28.16 -4.35 17.59
CA LEU A 376 28.61 -5.52 18.36
C LEU A 376 28.24 -5.44 19.84
N GLY A 377 28.05 -4.24 20.39
CA GLY A 377 27.65 -4.04 21.78
C GLY A 377 26.17 -4.27 22.05
N LEU A 378 25.30 -4.13 21.04
CA LEU A 378 23.85 -4.26 21.19
C LEU A 378 23.43 -5.61 21.81
N PRO A 379 23.91 -6.77 21.31
CA PRO A 379 23.59 -8.07 21.91
C PRO A 379 23.96 -8.15 23.39
N HIS A 380 25.16 -7.69 23.74
CA HIS A 380 25.64 -7.69 25.11
C HIS A 380 24.81 -6.80 26.02
N PHE A 381 24.39 -5.63 25.53
CA PHE A 381 23.56 -4.68 26.27
C PHE A 381 22.13 -5.21 26.48
N LEU A 382 21.55 -5.85 25.47
CA LEU A 382 20.21 -6.46 25.50
C LEU A 382 20.18 -7.85 26.17
N LYS A 383 21.34 -8.40 26.52
CA LYS A 383 21.52 -9.77 27.05
C LYS A 383 21.09 -10.87 26.08
N GLU A 384 21.29 -10.62 24.80
CA GLU A 384 21.08 -11.59 23.72
C GLU A 384 22.39 -12.33 23.41
N ASP A 385 22.29 -13.51 22.78
CA ASP A 385 23.47 -14.24 22.33
C ASP A 385 24.10 -13.57 21.10
N PRO A 386 25.33 -13.04 21.20
CA PRO A 386 26.00 -12.39 20.08
C PRO A 386 26.35 -13.36 18.93
N SER A 387 26.41 -14.67 19.17
CA SER A 387 26.87 -15.67 18.20
C SER A 387 25.98 -15.77 16.95
N HIS A 388 24.70 -15.40 17.09
CA HIS A 388 23.70 -15.51 16.03
C HIS A 388 23.40 -14.20 15.30
N ILE A 389 23.84 -13.05 15.84
CA ILE A 389 23.41 -11.74 15.37
C ILE A 389 24.29 -11.22 14.24
N PHE A 390 25.61 -11.42 14.35
CA PHE A 390 26.55 -11.08 13.28
C PHE A 390 27.39 -12.30 12.94
N LYS A 391 27.24 -12.84 11.73
CA LYS A 391 28.21 -13.78 11.18
C LYS A 391 29.47 -13.02 10.83
N THR A 392 30.42 -12.94 11.76
CA THR A 392 31.75 -12.40 11.50
C THR A 392 32.54 -13.40 10.66
N VAL A 393 32.87 -13.04 9.43
CA VAL A 393 33.88 -13.79 8.66
C VAL A 393 35.23 -13.38 9.25
N GLU A 394 35.74 -14.14 10.20
CA GLU A 394 37.14 -14.00 10.60
C GLU A 394 37.99 -14.38 9.39
N VAL A 395 38.58 -13.38 8.74
CA VAL A 395 39.66 -13.62 7.77
C VAL A 395 40.80 -14.20 8.59
N SER A 396 40.97 -15.51 8.54
CA SER A 396 42.16 -16.16 9.08
C SER A 396 43.35 -15.55 8.35
N ILE A 397 44.03 -14.61 9.00
CA ILE A 397 45.36 -14.17 8.59
C ILE A 397 46.23 -15.40 8.81
N VAL A 398 46.40 -16.20 7.77
CA VAL A 398 47.47 -17.18 7.71
C VAL A 398 48.75 -16.36 7.69
N SER A 399 49.35 -16.22 8.87
CA SER A 399 50.73 -15.81 9.03
C SER A 399 51.60 -16.78 8.23
N TYR A 400 52.16 -16.29 7.12
CA TYR A 400 53.26 -16.95 6.42
C TYR A 400 54.57 -16.75 7.18
#